data_AF-A0A931GN00-F1
#
_entry.id   AF-A0A931GN00-F1
#
_cell.length_a   1.000
_cell.length_b   1.000
_cell.length_c   1.000
_cell.angle_alpha   90.00
_cell.angle_beta   90.00
_cell.angle_gamma   90.00
#
_symmetry.space_group_name_H-M   'P 1'
#
loop_
_entity.id
_entity.type
_entity.pdbx_description
1 polymer ?
#
loop_
_entity_poly.entity_id
_entity_poly.type
_entity_poly.pdbx_seq_one_letter_code
_entity_poly.pdbx_strand_id
1 'polypeptide(L)'
;MKGRVPAPLVFLTTLGAAFVLASGFSWANASTANASAATAKAAARPDFKMPFQCGQRWQLTTYTGHNPDDKKLDMFREGGGTSGSAVLASAAGRVHQWFDPGGLEIDHGNGWFTVYLHMSARAPVGTVVPGGGWIGTAGSVGTGVAHLHYEQLYDSNGDGDGETDEMVHPVIQGTEYRLTPQGPFPFVTSANACGSGPYWVDTFANATGYKDAQMNDAQGLLYAGTNYVYCKVWGREVRVGDQFNHWWLRTDLDEVYAGKNGRNAYVSAYYLSRWGDDEAKDNNGREIPNC
;
A
#
# COMPACT_ATOMS: atom_id res chain seq x y z
N MET A 1 17.99 -63.59 -3.81
CA MET A 1 17.15 -64.68 -3.28
C MET A 1 15.89 -64.03 -2.73
N LYS A 2 14.69 -64.30 -3.26
CA LYS A 2 13.77 -65.39 -2.84
C LYS A 2 13.42 -65.36 -1.35
N GLY A 3 12.20 -64.93 -1.04
CA GLY A 3 11.52 -65.02 0.27
C GLY A 3 10.07 -64.52 0.10
N ARG A 4 9.08 -65.41 0.24
CA ARG A 4 7.66 -65.14 -0.08
C ARG A 4 6.78 -66.25 0.55
N VAL A 5 5.52 -65.93 0.90
CA VAL A 5 4.46 -66.88 1.36
C VAL A 5 4.78 -67.45 2.78
N PRO A 6 3.82 -67.84 3.67
CA PRO A 6 2.42 -68.18 3.39
C PRO A 6 1.29 -67.62 4.28
N ALA A 7 0.06 -67.79 3.79
CA ALA A 7 -1.21 -67.78 4.53
C ALA A 7 -1.59 -69.22 4.97
N PRO A 8 -2.69 -69.44 5.74
CA PRO A 8 -3.98 -69.87 5.15
C PRO A 8 -5.19 -69.23 5.89
N LEU A 9 -6.50 -69.54 5.76
CA LEU A 9 -7.37 -70.66 5.29
C LEU A 9 -8.58 -70.05 4.46
N VAL A 10 -9.42 -70.69 3.59
CA VAL A 10 -10.07 -72.04 3.46
C VAL A 10 -11.26 -72.23 4.45
N PHE A 11 -12.51 -72.61 4.11
CA PHE A 11 -13.25 -73.05 2.88
C PHE A 11 -14.80 -73.08 3.19
N LEU A 12 -15.84 -73.39 2.37
CA LEU A 12 -16.09 -73.65 0.93
C LEU A 12 -17.65 -73.72 0.64
N THR A 13 -18.13 -73.22 -0.52
CA THR A 13 -19.44 -73.50 -1.24
C THR A 13 -20.83 -73.50 -0.57
N THR A 14 -21.85 -73.03 -1.34
CA THR A 14 -22.95 -73.91 -1.85
C THR A 14 -23.64 -73.28 -3.09
N LEU A 15 -24.42 -74.08 -3.84
CA LEU A 15 -25.04 -73.74 -5.14
C LEU A 15 -26.51 -73.29 -5.00
N GLY A 16 -27.09 -72.62 -6.00
CA GLY A 16 -28.55 -72.51 -6.12
C GLY A 16 -29.08 -71.68 -7.30
N ALA A 17 -29.57 -72.38 -8.35
CA ALA A 17 -30.56 -71.98 -9.37
C ALA A 17 -30.53 -70.58 -10.02
N ALA A 18 -30.56 -70.56 -11.36
CA ALA A 18 -30.94 -69.38 -12.16
C ALA A 18 -32.42 -69.44 -12.55
N PHE A 19 -33.06 -68.26 -12.73
CA PHE A 19 -34.29 -68.12 -13.51
C PHE A 19 -34.29 -66.80 -14.30
N VAL A 20 -35.19 -66.67 -15.27
CA VAL A 20 -35.09 -65.75 -16.42
C VAL A 20 -36.14 -64.62 -16.32
N LEU A 21 -36.00 -63.60 -17.21
CA LEU A 21 -36.94 -62.49 -17.51
C LEU A 21 -36.78 -61.24 -16.61
N ALA A 22 -36.95 -60.00 -17.09
CA ALA A 22 -36.88 -59.45 -18.45
C ALA A 22 -36.76 -57.90 -18.42
N SER A 23 -36.32 -57.29 -19.53
CA SER A 23 -36.59 -55.90 -19.96
C SER A 23 -36.61 -54.76 -18.91
N GLY A 24 -35.55 -53.93 -18.85
CA GLY A 24 -35.53 -52.75 -17.96
C GLY A 24 -34.42 -51.71 -18.18
N PHE A 25 -33.80 -51.63 -19.36
CA PHE A 25 -32.70 -50.67 -19.63
C PHE A 25 -33.22 -49.23 -19.79
N SER A 26 -33.47 -48.56 -18.66
CA SER A 26 -33.80 -47.14 -18.62
C SER A 26 -32.54 -46.31 -18.87
N TRP A 27 -32.47 -45.65 -20.02
CA TRP A 27 -31.43 -44.66 -20.29
C TRP A 27 -31.69 -43.43 -19.43
N ALA A 28 -30.98 -43.33 -18.30
CA ALA A 28 -30.99 -42.13 -17.50
C ALA A 28 -30.33 -41.00 -18.29
N ASN A 29 -31.14 -40.16 -18.94
CA ASN A 29 -30.66 -38.93 -19.56
C ASN A 29 -29.97 -38.08 -18.48
N ALA A 30 -28.65 -37.99 -18.55
CA ALA A 30 -27.87 -37.07 -17.75
C ALA A 30 -28.18 -35.64 -18.22
N SER A 31 -29.27 -35.07 -17.69
CA SER A 31 -29.64 -33.68 -17.91
C SER A 31 -28.52 -32.79 -17.38
N THR A 32 -27.69 -32.29 -18.29
CA THR A 32 -26.70 -31.26 -18.00
C THR A 32 -27.44 -30.04 -17.48
N ALA A 33 -27.48 -29.89 -16.16
CA ALA A 33 -28.02 -28.69 -15.54
C ALA A 33 -27.17 -27.51 -16.02
N ASN A 34 -27.74 -26.65 -16.85
CA ASN A 34 -27.11 -25.38 -17.19
C ASN A 34 -26.95 -24.58 -15.90
N ALA A 35 -25.73 -24.61 -15.34
CA ALA A 35 -25.31 -23.67 -14.33
C ALA A 35 -25.31 -22.29 -14.98
N SER A 36 -26.45 -21.59 -14.91
CA SER A 36 -26.52 -20.18 -15.25
C SER A 36 -25.46 -19.48 -14.43
N ALA A 37 -24.49 -18.86 -15.11
CA ALA A 37 -23.46 -18.09 -14.45
C ALA A 37 -24.13 -16.94 -13.71
N ALA A 38 -24.31 -17.11 -12.40
CA ALA A 38 -24.75 -16.04 -11.53
C ALA A 38 -23.64 -15.00 -11.53
N THR A 39 -23.87 -13.85 -12.16
CA THR A 39 -22.94 -12.73 -12.11
C THR A 39 -22.64 -12.43 -10.64
N ALA A 40 -21.37 -12.61 -10.25
CA ALA A 40 -20.95 -12.39 -8.89
C ALA A 40 -21.30 -10.94 -8.51
N LYS A 41 -22.09 -10.76 -7.46
CA LYS A 41 -22.43 -9.42 -6.98
C LYS A 41 -21.11 -8.75 -6.59
N ALA A 42 -20.75 -7.67 -7.29
CA ALA A 42 -19.49 -6.98 -7.12
C ALA A 42 -19.16 -6.75 -5.63
N ALA A 43 -17.94 -7.12 -5.25
CA ALA A 43 -17.49 -7.02 -3.87
C ALA A 43 -17.55 -5.57 -3.38
N ALA A 44 -17.77 -5.36 -2.08
CA ALA A 44 -17.83 -4.02 -1.52
C ALA A 44 -16.49 -3.28 -1.75
N ARG A 45 -16.53 -2.19 -2.53
CA ARG A 45 -15.36 -1.37 -2.86
C ARG A 45 -14.63 -0.95 -1.57
N PRO A 46 -13.29 -1.12 -1.48
CA PRO A 46 -12.51 -0.59 -0.37
C PRO A 46 -12.74 0.91 -0.16
N ASP A 47 -12.61 1.37 1.08
CA ASP A 47 -12.70 2.79 1.43
C ASP A 47 -11.40 3.52 1.02
N PHE A 48 -11.18 3.60 -0.30
CA PHE A 48 -10.00 4.17 -0.92
C PHE A 48 -9.81 5.63 -0.50
N LYS A 49 -8.65 5.94 0.07
CA LYS A 49 -8.25 7.30 0.45
C LYS A 49 -7.38 7.93 -0.64
N MET A 50 -7.24 9.25 -0.62
CA MET A 50 -6.26 9.95 -1.47
C MET A 50 -4.86 9.35 -1.24
N PRO A 51 -4.05 9.11 -2.27
CA PRO A 51 -2.80 8.36 -2.14
C PRO A 51 -1.63 9.19 -1.58
N PHE A 52 -1.90 10.09 -0.61
CA PHE A 52 -0.94 11.06 -0.05
C PHE A 52 -1.14 11.24 1.45
N GLN A 53 -0.15 11.81 2.14
CA GLN A 53 -0.20 12.07 3.58
C GLN A 53 -1.43 12.90 4.00
N CYS A 54 -1.94 12.62 5.20
CA CYS A 54 -3.04 13.34 5.85
C CYS A 54 -2.89 14.87 5.75
N GLY A 55 -3.99 15.57 5.47
CA GLY A 55 -4.03 17.03 5.43
C GLY A 55 -3.44 17.67 4.17
N GLN A 56 -2.65 16.95 3.37
CA GLN A 56 -2.18 17.46 2.08
C GLN A 56 -3.35 17.65 1.12
N ARG A 57 -3.37 18.77 0.39
CA ARG A 57 -4.41 19.11 -0.59
C ARG A 57 -3.85 19.00 -2.00
N TRP A 58 -4.62 18.38 -2.88
CA TRP A 58 -4.21 17.98 -4.23
C TRP A 58 -5.33 18.30 -5.23
N GLN A 59 -4.98 18.82 -6.40
CA GLN A 59 -5.91 19.00 -7.51
C GLN A 59 -6.05 17.68 -8.28
N LEU A 60 -7.29 17.29 -8.59
CA LEU A 60 -7.61 16.12 -9.42
C LEU A 60 -8.02 16.63 -10.80
N THR A 61 -7.27 16.24 -11.83
CA THR A 61 -7.46 16.69 -13.22
C THR A 61 -7.62 15.52 -14.18
N THR A 62 -8.14 15.81 -15.36
CA THR A 62 -8.08 14.92 -16.54
C THR A 62 -8.00 15.79 -17.81
N TYR A 63 -7.67 15.21 -18.95
CA TYR A 63 -7.43 15.93 -20.21
C TYR A 63 -7.92 15.13 -21.43
N THR A 64 -8.06 15.81 -22.57
CA THR A 64 -8.55 15.18 -23.81
C THR A 64 -7.56 14.14 -24.32
N GLY A 65 -7.98 12.88 -24.39
CA GLY A 65 -7.11 11.75 -24.75
C GLY A 65 -6.42 11.07 -23.55
N HIS A 66 -6.85 11.36 -22.32
CA HIS A 66 -6.50 10.62 -21.10
C HIS A 66 -7.23 9.26 -21.02
N ASN A 67 -7.21 8.52 -22.14
CA ASN A 67 -8.27 7.58 -22.50
C ASN A 67 -8.40 6.36 -21.55
N PRO A 68 -9.62 6.04 -21.06
CA PRO A 68 -10.84 6.85 -21.09
C PRO A 68 -10.83 8.04 -20.11
N ASP A 69 -11.02 9.23 -20.68
CA ASP A 69 -10.79 10.54 -20.05
C ASP A 69 -11.60 10.81 -18.76
N ASP A 70 -12.66 10.03 -18.49
CA ASP A 70 -13.59 10.24 -17.38
C ASP A 70 -13.33 9.34 -16.14
N LYS A 71 -12.38 8.40 -16.24
CA LYS A 71 -12.04 7.44 -15.17
C LYS A 71 -10.63 7.62 -14.58
N LYS A 72 -9.68 8.15 -15.36
CA LYS A 72 -8.29 8.35 -14.95
C LYS A 72 -8.10 9.71 -14.25
N LEU A 73 -7.26 9.75 -13.23
CA LEU A 73 -7.01 10.96 -12.43
C LEU A 73 -5.53 11.32 -12.39
N ASP A 74 -5.19 12.49 -12.93
CA ASP A 74 -3.91 13.13 -12.65
C ASP A 74 -4.02 13.94 -11.35
N MET A 75 -3.06 13.75 -10.46
CA MET A 75 -3.04 14.39 -9.15
C MET A 75 -1.81 15.31 -9.01
N PHE A 76 -2.08 16.61 -8.84
CA PHE A 76 -1.08 17.67 -8.67
C PHE A 76 -1.13 18.26 -7.27
N ARG A 77 0.02 18.49 -6.63
CA ARG A 77 0.06 18.98 -5.24
C ARG A 77 -0.24 20.47 -5.15
N GLU A 78 -1.10 20.88 -4.22
CA GLU A 78 -1.28 22.29 -3.87
C GLU A 78 -0.21 22.74 -2.86
N GLY A 79 0.22 24.01 -2.93
CA GLY A 79 1.11 24.60 -1.92
C GLY A 79 2.50 23.93 -1.82
N GLY A 80 2.99 23.33 -2.90
CA GLY A 80 4.31 22.70 -2.97
C GLY A 80 4.49 21.88 -4.25
N GLY A 81 5.70 21.42 -4.53
CA GLY A 81 5.97 20.58 -5.71
C GLY A 81 5.41 19.17 -5.56
N THR A 82 4.86 18.61 -6.64
CA THR A 82 4.47 17.18 -6.69
C THR A 82 5.68 16.26 -6.61
N SER A 83 6.76 16.58 -7.35
CA SER A 83 7.98 15.77 -7.39
C SER A 83 8.59 15.60 -6.00
N GLY A 84 8.93 14.37 -5.63
CA GLY A 84 9.43 14.03 -4.30
C GLY A 84 8.35 13.77 -3.24
N SER A 85 7.06 13.97 -3.55
CA SER A 85 5.97 13.67 -2.62
C SER A 85 5.80 12.16 -2.41
N ALA A 86 5.69 11.73 -1.15
CA ALA A 86 5.41 10.35 -0.80
C ALA A 86 4.01 9.91 -1.28
N VAL A 87 3.98 8.81 -2.05
CA VAL A 87 2.76 8.14 -2.51
C VAL A 87 2.44 7.00 -1.55
N LEU A 88 1.18 6.94 -1.12
CA LEU A 88 0.67 6.00 -0.12
C LEU A 88 -0.44 5.13 -0.71
N ALA A 89 -0.53 3.88 -0.26
CA ALA A 89 -1.60 2.97 -0.67
C ALA A 89 -2.99 3.54 -0.30
N SER A 90 -3.89 3.62 -1.29
CA SER A 90 -5.26 4.11 -1.08
C SER A 90 -6.09 3.21 -0.14
N ALA A 91 -5.81 1.90 -0.14
CA ALA A 91 -6.31 0.92 0.82
C ALA A 91 -5.23 -0.13 1.11
N ALA A 92 -5.44 -1.02 2.08
CA ALA A 92 -4.52 -2.13 2.33
C ALA A 92 -4.53 -3.13 1.16
N GLY A 93 -3.41 -3.78 0.86
CA GLY A 93 -3.29 -4.69 -0.27
C GLY A 93 -1.88 -5.25 -0.47
N ARG A 94 -1.61 -5.80 -1.65
CA ARG A 94 -0.30 -6.30 -2.11
C ARG A 94 0.07 -5.64 -3.42
N VAL A 95 1.32 -5.19 -3.57
CA VAL A 95 1.84 -4.76 -4.88
C VAL A 95 1.78 -5.95 -5.85
N HIS A 96 0.87 -5.90 -6.83
CA HIS A 96 0.60 -7.01 -7.75
C HIS A 96 1.68 -7.08 -8.83
N GLN A 97 1.88 -5.98 -9.56
CA GLN A 97 2.86 -5.85 -10.63
C GLN A 97 3.53 -4.46 -10.67
N TRP A 98 4.49 -4.32 -11.58
CA TRP A 98 5.19 -3.07 -11.88
C TRP A 98 4.90 -2.68 -13.33
N PHE A 99 4.70 -1.38 -13.55
CA PHE A 99 4.65 -0.80 -14.89
C PHE A 99 5.92 -0.01 -15.15
N ASP A 100 6.57 -0.27 -16.28
CA ASP A 100 7.71 0.54 -16.73
C ASP A 100 7.23 1.72 -17.59
N PRO A 101 7.92 2.88 -17.51
CA PRO A 101 9.17 3.12 -16.79
C PRO A 101 9.00 3.39 -15.27
N GLY A 102 7.80 3.69 -14.77
CA GLY A 102 7.63 4.27 -13.43
C GLY A 102 6.25 4.12 -12.81
N GLY A 103 5.79 2.89 -12.55
CA GLY A 103 4.52 2.66 -11.87
C GLY A 103 4.39 1.29 -11.19
N LEU A 104 3.30 1.10 -10.48
CA LEU A 104 2.91 -0.18 -9.88
C LEU A 104 1.39 -0.31 -9.79
N GLU A 105 0.94 -1.53 -9.51
CA GLU A 105 -0.43 -1.87 -9.16
C GLU A 105 -0.52 -2.45 -7.75
N ILE A 106 -1.67 -2.28 -7.09
CA ILE A 106 -2.01 -2.94 -5.82
C ILE A 106 -3.30 -3.75 -5.97
N ASP A 107 -3.20 -5.05 -5.72
CA ASP A 107 -4.31 -5.97 -5.42
C ASP A 107 -4.80 -5.71 -3.98
N HIS A 108 -6.07 -5.33 -3.82
CA HIS A 108 -6.73 -5.12 -2.53
C HIS A 108 -7.59 -6.31 -2.07
N GLY A 109 -7.60 -7.39 -2.85
CA GLY A 109 -8.46 -8.55 -2.68
C GLY A 109 -9.91 -8.32 -3.11
N ASN A 110 -10.62 -9.41 -3.37
CA ASN A 110 -12.01 -9.40 -3.85
C ASN A 110 -12.18 -8.64 -5.18
N GLY A 111 -11.18 -8.74 -6.06
CA GLY A 111 -11.20 -8.14 -7.40
C GLY A 111 -10.95 -6.63 -7.47
N TRP A 112 -10.55 -5.97 -6.39
CA TRP A 112 -10.32 -4.52 -6.39
C TRP A 112 -8.84 -4.17 -6.57
N PHE A 113 -8.53 -3.38 -7.60
CA PHE A 113 -7.16 -2.97 -7.94
C PHE A 113 -7.01 -1.45 -8.01
N THR A 114 -5.80 -0.95 -7.74
CA THR A 114 -5.43 0.46 -8.00
C THR A 114 -4.05 0.59 -8.64
N VAL A 115 -3.96 1.45 -9.66
CA VAL A 115 -2.73 1.68 -10.44
C VAL A 115 -2.17 3.08 -10.14
N TYR A 116 -0.84 3.18 -10.09
CA TYR A 116 -0.08 4.37 -9.73
C TYR A 116 1.09 4.56 -10.69
N LEU A 117 1.10 5.60 -11.54
CA LEU A 117 2.15 5.84 -12.54
C LEU A 117 2.93 7.16 -12.31
N HIS A 118 3.96 7.37 -13.13
CA HIS A 118 4.91 8.49 -13.12
C HIS A 118 5.83 8.62 -11.89
N MET A 119 5.89 7.58 -11.06
CA MET A 119 6.69 7.54 -9.82
C MET A 119 8.19 7.37 -10.07
N SER A 120 9.01 8.09 -9.29
CA SER A 120 10.48 8.04 -9.28
C SER A 120 11.05 6.94 -8.39
N ALA A 121 10.26 6.45 -7.43
CA ALA A 121 10.56 5.27 -6.62
C ALA A 121 9.27 4.44 -6.43
N ARG A 122 9.39 3.12 -6.33
CA ARG A 122 8.26 2.19 -6.18
C ARG A 122 8.61 1.02 -5.24
N ALA A 123 7.64 0.59 -4.44
CA ALA A 123 7.77 -0.58 -3.57
C ALA A 123 7.88 -1.88 -4.39
N PRO A 124 8.63 -2.91 -3.95
CA PRO A 124 8.79 -4.16 -4.69
C PRO A 124 7.47 -4.92 -4.92
N VAL A 125 7.37 -5.60 -6.06
CA VAL A 125 6.32 -6.60 -6.33
C VAL A 125 6.23 -7.62 -5.19
N GLY A 126 5.00 -8.00 -4.82
CA GLY A 126 4.71 -8.90 -3.72
C GLY A 126 4.68 -8.26 -2.32
N THR A 127 5.10 -6.99 -2.17
CA THR A 127 5.06 -6.27 -0.89
C THR A 127 3.63 -6.10 -0.41
N VAL A 128 3.34 -6.49 0.85
CA VAL A 128 2.04 -6.25 1.50
C VAL A 128 2.10 -4.91 2.22
N VAL A 129 1.09 -4.06 2.00
CA VAL A 129 1.01 -2.70 2.56
C VAL A 129 -0.32 -2.44 3.28
N PRO A 130 -0.32 -1.73 4.42
CA PRO A 130 -1.55 -1.23 5.04
C PRO A 130 -2.08 -0.01 4.28
N GLY A 131 -3.34 0.35 4.50
CA GLY A 131 -3.90 1.62 4.00
C GLY A 131 -3.15 2.82 4.61
N GLY A 132 -2.60 3.68 3.76
CA GLY A 132 -1.70 4.76 4.15
C GLY A 132 -0.22 4.35 4.33
N GLY A 133 0.13 3.09 4.04
CA GLY A 133 1.54 2.67 3.92
C GLY A 133 2.21 3.26 2.69
N TRP A 134 3.53 3.51 2.77
CA TRP A 134 4.31 4.03 1.63
C TRP A 134 4.40 2.99 0.51
N ILE A 135 4.22 3.44 -0.73
CA ILE A 135 4.31 2.60 -1.94
C ILE A 135 5.23 3.18 -3.02
N GLY A 136 5.59 4.45 -2.93
CA GLY A 136 6.44 5.10 -3.92
C GLY A 136 6.63 6.59 -3.69
N THR A 137 7.28 7.24 -4.64
CA THR A 137 7.53 8.69 -4.63
C THR A 137 7.10 9.28 -5.96
N ALA A 138 6.26 10.31 -5.94
CA ALA A 138 5.77 10.98 -7.14
C ALA A 138 6.93 11.68 -7.87
N GLY A 139 6.88 11.65 -9.21
CA GLY A 139 7.92 12.19 -10.07
C GLY A 139 7.35 12.53 -11.44
N SER A 140 8.21 12.56 -12.45
CA SER A 140 7.85 12.76 -13.86
C SER A 140 8.32 11.59 -14.73
N VAL A 141 8.26 10.36 -14.23
CA VAL A 141 8.85 9.21 -14.94
C VAL A 141 7.97 8.81 -16.12
N GLY A 142 8.49 8.94 -17.34
CA GLY A 142 7.71 8.75 -18.57
C GLY A 142 6.83 9.95 -18.95
N THR A 143 7.01 11.12 -18.33
CA THR A 143 6.24 12.34 -18.62
C THR A 143 7.09 13.61 -18.48
N GLY A 144 6.60 14.76 -18.95
CA GLY A 144 7.30 16.04 -18.88
C GLY A 144 7.06 16.86 -17.61
N VAL A 145 6.03 16.52 -16.82
CA VAL A 145 5.58 17.31 -15.65
C VAL A 145 5.28 16.36 -14.50
N ALA A 146 5.69 16.71 -13.28
CA ALA A 146 5.51 15.83 -12.13
C ALA A 146 4.06 15.80 -11.61
N HIS A 147 3.44 14.63 -11.66
CA HIS A 147 2.12 14.31 -11.13
C HIS A 147 2.08 12.84 -10.67
N LEU A 148 1.01 12.45 -9.98
CA LEU A 148 0.65 11.04 -9.83
C LEU A 148 -0.56 10.77 -10.73
N HIS A 149 -0.40 9.85 -11.66
CA HIS A 149 -1.51 9.26 -12.41
C HIS A 149 -2.10 8.11 -11.59
N TYR A 150 -3.43 8.08 -11.44
CA TYR A 150 -4.15 7.15 -10.57
C TYR A 150 -5.42 6.57 -11.23
N GLU A 151 -5.65 5.27 -11.03
CA GLU A 151 -6.79 4.52 -11.56
C GLU A 151 -7.41 3.60 -10.49
N GLN A 152 -8.71 3.25 -10.65
CA GLN A 152 -9.40 2.21 -9.88
C GLN A 152 -10.01 1.19 -10.85
N LEU A 153 -9.76 -0.09 -10.62
CA LEU A 153 -10.19 -1.19 -11.49
C LEU A 153 -10.94 -2.24 -10.68
N TYR A 154 -11.83 -2.99 -11.34
CA TYR A 154 -12.58 -4.06 -10.71
C TYR A 154 -12.66 -5.29 -11.60
N ASP A 155 -11.98 -6.37 -11.18
CA ASP A 155 -12.02 -7.71 -11.76
C ASP A 155 -13.48 -8.18 -11.87
N SER A 156 -13.97 -8.10 -13.10
CA SER A 156 -15.33 -8.40 -13.51
C SER A 156 -15.44 -9.73 -14.24
N ASN A 157 -14.32 -10.20 -14.78
CA ASN A 157 -14.21 -11.41 -15.58
C ASN A 157 -13.83 -12.66 -14.74
N GLY A 158 -13.00 -12.48 -13.70
CA GLY A 158 -12.63 -13.47 -12.69
C GLY A 158 -11.25 -14.14 -12.86
N ASP A 159 -10.32 -13.56 -13.64
CA ASP A 159 -8.98 -14.12 -13.85
C ASP A 159 -7.90 -13.60 -12.86
N GLY A 160 -8.13 -12.44 -12.24
CA GLY A 160 -7.34 -11.93 -11.11
C GLY A 160 -6.20 -10.97 -11.45
N ASP A 161 -6.24 -10.32 -12.61
CA ASP A 161 -5.49 -9.09 -12.93
C ASP A 161 -6.46 -7.88 -12.91
N GLY A 162 -6.05 -6.71 -13.42
CA GLY A 162 -6.93 -5.55 -13.63
C GLY A 162 -6.68 -4.84 -14.97
N GLU A 163 -7.53 -5.06 -15.97
CA GLU A 163 -7.37 -4.43 -17.29
C GLU A 163 -8.02 -3.05 -17.47
N THR A 164 -7.52 -2.32 -18.48
CA THR A 164 -7.98 -0.95 -18.82
C THR A 164 -9.48 -0.86 -19.16
N ASP A 165 -10.10 -1.92 -19.68
CA ASP A 165 -11.54 -1.99 -19.93
C ASP A 165 -12.37 -2.30 -18.67
N GLU A 166 -11.77 -2.90 -17.65
CA GLU A 166 -12.34 -3.12 -16.31
C GLU A 166 -12.18 -1.92 -15.36
N MET A 167 -11.42 -0.90 -15.76
CA MET A 167 -11.30 0.34 -15.02
C MET A 167 -12.68 0.99 -14.80
N VAL A 168 -12.91 1.54 -13.61
CA VAL A 168 -14.21 2.07 -13.15
C VAL A 168 -14.08 3.52 -12.66
N HIS A 169 -15.21 4.24 -12.55
CA HIS A 169 -15.22 5.60 -11.99
C HIS A 169 -14.66 5.59 -10.56
N PRO A 170 -13.62 6.39 -10.26
CA PRO A 170 -12.92 6.30 -8.99
C PRO A 170 -13.76 6.91 -7.86
N VAL A 171 -13.95 6.14 -6.78
CA VAL A 171 -14.46 6.67 -5.51
C VAL A 171 -13.29 6.85 -4.57
N ILE A 172 -13.07 8.09 -4.13
CA ILE A 172 -12.03 8.43 -3.17
C ILE A 172 -12.71 9.13 -1.97
N GLN A 173 -12.46 8.61 -0.77
CA GLN A 173 -12.99 9.15 0.49
C GLN A 173 -14.53 9.27 0.50
N GLY A 174 -15.20 8.30 -0.13
CA GLY A 174 -16.65 8.24 -0.27
C GLY A 174 -17.25 9.10 -1.41
N THR A 175 -16.44 9.90 -2.11
CA THR A 175 -16.88 10.73 -3.24
C THR A 175 -16.52 10.04 -4.56
N GLU A 176 -17.50 9.85 -5.45
CA GLU A 176 -17.24 9.43 -6.84
C GLU A 176 -16.83 10.62 -7.70
N TYR A 177 -15.76 10.47 -8.47
CA TYR A 177 -15.28 11.50 -9.40
C TYR A 177 -15.64 11.12 -10.83
N ARG A 178 -16.33 12.03 -11.52
CA ARG A 178 -16.68 11.97 -12.95
C ARG A 178 -16.19 13.24 -13.60
N LEU A 179 -14.89 13.31 -13.84
CA LEU A 179 -14.26 14.50 -14.42
C LEU A 179 -14.51 14.57 -15.93
N THR A 180 -14.34 15.77 -16.49
CA THR A 180 -14.28 15.98 -17.94
C THR A 180 -13.02 16.79 -18.26
N PRO A 181 -12.47 16.71 -19.49
CA PRO A 181 -11.34 17.55 -19.91
C PRO A 181 -11.59 19.07 -19.82
N GLN A 182 -12.85 19.50 -19.70
CA GLN A 182 -13.26 20.89 -19.54
C GLN A 182 -13.33 21.33 -18.06
N GLY A 183 -13.12 20.40 -17.11
CA GLY A 183 -13.27 20.64 -15.68
C GLY A 183 -14.74 20.79 -15.24
N PRO A 184 -15.01 21.45 -14.10
CA PRO A 184 -14.03 22.00 -13.16
C PRO A 184 -13.21 20.89 -12.46
N PHE A 185 -11.99 21.22 -12.06
CA PHE A 185 -11.06 20.28 -11.41
C PHE A 185 -11.02 20.51 -9.89
N PRO A 186 -11.51 19.56 -9.07
CA PRO A 186 -11.62 19.75 -7.62
C PRO A 186 -10.26 19.65 -6.93
N PHE A 187 -10.12 20.38 -5.82
CA PHE A 187 -9.02 20.23 -4.88
C PHE A 187 -9.49 19.43 -3.67
N VAL A 188 -8.87 18.28 -3.43
CA VAL A 188 -9.25 17.32 -2.38
C VAL A 188 -8.15 17.26 -1.32
N THR A 189 -8.54 17.36 -0.05
CA THR A 189 -7.65 17.12 1.10
C THR A 189 -7.60 15.63 1.41
N SER A 190 -6.40 15.09 1.61
CA SER A 190 -6.22 13.69 1.99
C SER A 190 -6.66 13.42 3.43
N ALA A 191 -7.49 12.39 3.59
CA ALA A 191 -7.83 11.74 4.85
C ALA A 191 -7.06 10.41 5.04
N ASN A 192 -6.09 10.10 4.17
CA ASN A 192 -5.25 8.91 4.28
C ASN A 192 -4.18 9.07 5.37
N ALA A 193 -3.71 7.96 5.93
CA ALA A 193 -2.65 7.90 6.94
C ALA A 193 -2.88 8.73 8.24
N CYS A 194 -4.01 9.43 8.39
CA CYS A 194 -4.31 10.30 9.55
C CYS A 194 -4.27 9.58 10.91
N GLY A 195 -4.41 8.24 10.91
CA GLY A 195 -4.18 7.38 12.08
C GLY A 195 -3.06 6.34 11.93
N SER A 196 -2.65 5.99 10.70
CA SER A 196 -1.97 4.72 10.40
C SER A 196 -0.60 4.81 9.73
N GLY A 197 -0.20 5.98 9.19
CA GLY A 197 1.10 6.14 8.54
C GLY A 197 2.22 6.52 9.52
N PRO A 198 3.49 6.24 9.19
CA PRO A 198 4.64 6.79 9.91
C PRO A 198 4.63 8.32 9.91
N TYR A 199 5.21 8.91 10.95
CA TYR A 199 5.28 10.36 11.12
C TYR A 199 6.49 10.87 10.33
N TRP A 200 6.24 11.64 9.27
CA TRP A 200 7.30 12.16 8.41
C TRP A 200 7.82 13.48 8.94
N VAL A 201 9.14 13.64 9.04
CA VAL A 201 9.83 14.79 9.63
C VAL A 201 11.00 15.22 8.76
N ASP A 202 11.16 16.51 8.53
CA ASP A 202 12.34 17.06 7.87
C ASP A 202 13.42 17.40 8.91
N THR A 203 14.64 16.92 8.69
CA THR A 203 15.83 17.27 9.47
C THR A 203 16.74 18.24 8.72
N PHE A 204 17.20 19.31 9.37
CA PHE A 204 18.02 20.34 8.69
C PHE A 204 19.51 19.97 8.56
N ALA A 205 19.96 18.95 9.29
CA ALA A 205 21.32 18.43 9.27
C ALA A 205 21.33 16.95 9.66
N ASN A 206 22.43 16.25 9.38
CA ASN A 206 22.62 14.87 9.81
C ASN A 206 22.59 14.80 11.35
N ALA A 207 21.81 13.86 11.89
CA ALA A 207 21.57 13.69 13.31
C ALA A 207 22.21 12.39 13.81
N THR A 208 23.02 12.47 14.88
CA THR A 208 23.56 11.28 15.53
C THR A 208 22.45 10.50 16.22
N GLY A 209 22.31 9.23 15.89
CA GLY A 209 21.37 8.31 16.54
C GLY A 209 22.01 7.59 17.72
N TYR A 210 21.28 7.43 18.81
CA TYR A 210 21.73 6.81 20.07
C TYR A 210 20.83 5.62 20.46
N LYS A 211 21.30 4.73 21.35
CA LYS A 211 20.46 3.61 21.82
C LYS A 211 19.29 4.05 22.72
N ASP A 212 19.39 5.25 23.30
CA ASP A 212 18.38 5.84 24.18
C ASP A 212 18.39 7.37 24.12
N ALA A 213 17.32 7.97 24.67
CA ALA A 213 17.08 9.40 24.75
C ALA A 213 17.97 10.14 25.78
N GLN A 214 19.09 9.56 26.22
CA GLN A 214 20.03 10.15 27.18
C GLN A 214 21.43 10.41 26.59
N MET A 215 21.57 10.24 25.26
CA MET A 215 22.83 10.24 24.51
C MET A 215 23.80 9.10 24.86
N ASN A 216 23.34 8.02 25.49
CA ASN A 216 24.23 6.87 25.68
C ASN A 216 24.43 6.14 24.35
N ASP A 217 25.68 5.72 24.10
CA ASP A 217 26.08 4.82 23.01
C ASP A 217 25.53 5.20 21.62
N ALA A 218 26.29 6.00 20.88
CA ALA A 218 25.95 6.35 19.50
C ALA A 218 25.93 5.10 18.60
N GLN A 219 24.84 4.94 17.84
CA GLN A 219 24.63 3.81 16.93
C GLN A 219 24.96 4.13 15.47
N GLY A 220 24.90 5.41 15.06
CA GLY A 220 25.04 5.78 13.65
C GLY A 220 24.55 7.19 13.34
N LEU A 221 24.21 7.45 12.08
CA LEU A 221 23.67 8.72 11.58
C LEU A 221 22.33 8.52 10.87
N LEU A 222 21.38 9.41 11.15
CA LEU A 222 20.26 9.74 10.28
C LEU A 222 20.67 10.91 9.40
N TYR A 223 20.46 10.83 8.08
CA TYR A 223 20.88 11.88 7.15
C TYR A 223 19.86 13.04 7.08
N ALA A 224 20.33 14.20 6.65
CA ALA A 224 19.51 15.41 6.49
C ALA A 224 18.45 15.21 5.38
N GLY A 225 17.19 15.49 5.69
CA GLY A 225 16.08 15.39 4.73
C GLY A 225 14.78 14.88 5.35
N THR A 226 13.85 14.46 4.50
CA THR A 226 12.54 13.92 4.93
C THR A 226 12.68 12.48 5.39
N ASN A 227 12.69 12.30 6.71
CA ASN A 227 12.82 11.03 7.42
C ASN A 227 11.47 10.58 8.00
N TYR A 228 11.35 9.31 8.38
CA TYR A 228 10.19 8.82 9.15
C TYR A 228 10.57 8.62 10.62
N VAL A 229 9.59 8.71 11.53
CA VAL A 229 9.74 8.37 12.96
C VAL A 229 8.51 7.61 13.47
N TYR A 230 8.73 6.76 14.47
CA TYR A 230 7.70 5.89 15.05
C TYR A 230 6.92 6.56 16.19
N CYS A 231 7.65 7.21 17.10
CA CYS A 231 7.14 7.83 18.32
C CYS A 231 8.20 8.80 18.87
N LYS A 232 7.83 9.60 19.87
CA LYS A 232 8.74 10.50 20.61
C LYS A 232 8.82 10.14 22.09
N VAL A 233 9.90 10.51 22.77
CA VAL A 233 10.05 10.35 24.22
C VAL A 233 10.77 11.57 24.80
N TRP A 234 10.43 11.96 26.04
CA TRP A 234 11.15 13.01 26.75
C TRP A 234 12.49 12.48 27.25
N GLY A 235 13.56 13.25 27.08
CA GLY A 235 14.91 12.80 27.39
C GLY A 235 15.84 13.95 27.80
N ARG A 236 17.12 13.78 27.48
CA ARG A 236 18.17 14.76 27.75
C ARG A 236 18.05 15.95 26.80
N GLU A 237 18.21 17.16 27.32
CA GLU A 237 18.27 18.38 26.50
C GLU A 237 19.39 18.29 25.45
N VAL A 238 19.07 18.64 24.21
CA VAL A 238 20.04 19.03 23.18
C VAL A 238 19.91 20.54 22.98
N ARG A 239 21.01 21.29 23.08
CA ARG A 239 21.02 22.76 22.99
C ARG A 239 22.18 23.25 22.14
N VAL A 240 21.93 24.24 21.28
CA VAL A 240 22.96 24.92 20.47
C VAL A 240 22.63 26.42 20.45
N GLY A 241 23.43 27.21 21.18
CA GLY A 241 23.06 28.59 21.47
C GLY A 241 21.77 28.65 22.28
N ASP A 242 20.82 29.48 21.86
CA ASP A 242 19.54 29.67 22.55
C ASP A 242 18.54 28.54 22.24
N GLN A 243 18.64 27.87 21.08
CA GLN A 243 17.73 26.82 20.63
C GLN A 243 17.98 25.48 21.34
N PHE A 244 16.92 24.75 21.66
CA PHE A 244 16.98 23.49 22.41
C PHE A 244 15.78 22.56 22.21
N ASN A 245 15.95 21.26 22.49
CA ASN A 245 14.84 20.32 22.53
C ASN A 245 15.12 19.12 23.45
N HIS A 246 14.13 18.77 24.28
CA HIS A 246 14.13 17.59 25.15
C HIS A 246 13.47 16.35 24.51
N TRP A 247 12.78 16.48 23.38
CA TRP A 247 12.17 15.33 22.71
C TRP A 247 13.19 14.56 21.89
N TRP A 248 13.05 13.23 21.93
CA TRP A 248 13.83 12.26 21.17
C TRP A 248 12.89 11.42 20.33
N LEU A 249 13.17 11.33 19.04
CA LEU A 249 12.35 10.66 18.04
C LEU A 249 12.95 9.26 17.78
N ARG A 250 12.12 8.23 17.89
CA ARG A 250 12.54 6.84 17.63
C ARG A 250 12.41 6.52 16.14
N THR A 251 13.49 6.06 15.52
CA THR A 251 13.55 5.71 14.08
C THR A 251 14.63 4.65 13.82
N ASP A 252 14.84 4.30 12.55
CA ASP A 252 15.97 3.50 12.07
C ASP A 252 16.94 4.42 11.29
N LEU A 253 18.24 4.19 11.41
CA LEU A 253 19.31 5.06 10.87
C LEU A 253 19.77 4.63 9.47
N ASP A 254 20.11 5.61 8.61
CA ASP A 254 20.68 5.39 7.28
C ASP A 254 22.07 4.77 7.34
N GLU A 255 22.91 5.27 8.24
CA GLU A 255 24.27 4.81 8.48
C GLU A 255 24.37 4.15 9.86
N VAL A 256 24.98 2.96 9.93
CA VAL A 256 25.15 2.22 11.18
C VAL A 256 26.63 2.00 11.46
N TYR A 257 27.10 2.44 12.62
CA TYR A 257 28.50 2.28 13.01
C TYR A 257 28.85 0.81 13.27
N ALA A 258 30.13 0.47 13.10
CA ALA A 258 30.62 -0.91 13.23
C ALA A 258 30.26 -1.52 14.60
N GLY A 259 29.53 -2.64 14.58
CA GLY A 259 29.09 -3.34 15.79
C GLY A 259 27.88 -2.71 16.52
N LYS A 260 27.14 -1.79 15.88
CA LYS A 260 25.95 -1.12 16.42
C LYS A 260 24.65 -1.64 15.83
N ASN A 261 23.54 -1.30 16.49
CA ASN A 261 22.19 -1.52 15.97
C ASN A 261 21.56 -0.18 15.59
N GLY A 262 21.45 0.09 14.29
CA GLY A 262 20.78 1.29 13.78
C GLY A 262 19.26 1.29 13.89
N ARG A 263 18.61 0.19 14.33
CA ARG A 263 17.15 0.10 14.40
C ARG A 263 16.59 0.48 15.77
N ASN A 264 15.49 1.21 15.77
CA ASN A 264 14.82 1.81 16.93
C ASN A 264 15.78 2.69 17.76
N ALA A 265 16.72 3.35 17.08
CA ALA A 265 17.59 4.37 17.64
C ALA A 265 16.82 5.67 17.89
N TYR A 266 17.40 6.55 18.70
CA TYR A 266 16.83 7.84 19.07
C TYR A 266 17.68 8.98 18.52
N VAL A 267 17.06 9.87 17.74
CA VAL A 267 17.63 11.16 17.31
C VAL A 267 16.90 12.30 18.05
N SER A 268 17.55 13.43 18.29
CA SER A 268 16.86 14.55 18.95
C SER A 268 15.94 15.31 17.99
N ALA A 269 14.79 15.74 18.49
CA ALA A 269 13.88 16.65 17.80
C ALA A 269 14.48 18.06 17.61
N TYR A 270 15.61 18.40 18.24
CA TYR A 270 16.37 19.62 17.95
C TYR A 270 16.69 19.77 16.45
N TYR A 271 16.84 18.68 15.71
CA TYR A 271 17.15 18.70 14.27
C TYR A 271 15.94 19.01 13.36
N LEU A 272 14.73 19.18 13.90
CA LEU A 272 13.51 19.35 13.10
C LEU A 272 13.43 20.72 12.42
N SER A 273 13.27 20.72 11.08
CA SER A 273 13.29 21.93 10.25
C SER A 273 12.06 22.86 10.35
N ARG A 274 11.07 22.54 11.18
CA ARG A 274 9.72 23.14 11.13
C ARG A 274 9.13 23.62 12.47
N TRP A 275 9.71 23.22 13.61
CA TRP A 275 9.07 23.35 14.93
C TRP A 275 9.99 24.06 15.93
N GLY A 276 9.40 24.62 16.98
CA GLY A 276 10.12 25.38 18.01
C GLY A 276 10.82 24.53 19.06
N ASP A 277 11.39 25.21 20.05
CA ASP A 277 11.98 24.55 21.22
C ASP A 277 10.94 23.71 21.97
N ASP A 278 11.36 22.52 22.42
CA ASP A 278 10.49 21.49 23.05
C ASP A 278 9.20 21.12 22.28
N GLU A 279 9.16 21.36 20.96
CA GLU A 279 8.15 20.80 20.07
C GLU A 279 8.63 19.53 19.35
N ALA A 280 7.70 18.62 19.06
CA ALA A 280 7.96 17.42 18.27
C ALA A 280 6.68 16.92 17.59
N LYS A 281 6.49 17.36 16.35
CA LYS A 281 5.34 17.09 15.46
C LYS A 281 5.84 16.60 14.10
N ASP A 282 4.99 15.92 13.33
CA ASP A 282 5.28 15.58 11.94
C ASP A 282 5.28 16.84 11.05
N ASN A 283 5.70 16.70 9.79
CA ASN A 283 5.80 17.78 8.82
C ASN A 283 4.48 18.52 8.55
N ASN A 284 3.34 17.90 8.84
CA ASN A 284 2.00 18.44 8.64
C ASN A 284 1.40 18.99 9.96
N GLY A 285 2.19 19.04 11.03
CA GLY A 285 1.78 19.53 12.36
C GLY A 285 1.07 18.49 13.23
N ARG A 286 1.03 17.22 12.82
CA ARG A 286 0.42 16.12 13.59
C ARG A 286 1.30 15.80 14.80
N GLU A 287 0.70 15.71 15.98
CA GLU A 287 1.41 15.33 17.19
C GLU A 287 1.99 13.91 17.05
N ILE A 288 3.31 13.78 17.26
CA ILE A 288 3.99 12.48 17.28
C ILE A 288 3.66 11.80 18.62
N PRO A 289 3.19 10.54 18.64
CA PRO A 289 2.77 9.86 19.85
C PRO A 289 3.96 9.53 20.74
N ASN A 290 3.71 9.39 22.04
CA ASN A 290 4.75 8.94 22.97
C ASN A 290 5.15 7.48 22.72
N CYS A 291 6.43 7.18 22.94
CA CYS A 291 6.96 5.83 23.10
C CYS A 291 6.66 5.29 24.51
#